data_AF-A0A1Q9V231-F1
#
_entry.id   AF-A0A1Q9V231-F1
#
_cell.length_a   1.000
_cell.length_b   1.000
_cell.length_c   1.000
_cell.angle_alpha   90.00
_cell.angle_beta   90.00
_cell.angle_gamma   90.00
#
_symmetry.space_group_name_H-M   'P 1'
#
loop_
_entity.id
_entity.type
_entity.pdbx_description
1 polymer ?
#
loop_
_entity_poly.entity_id
_entity_poly.type
_entity_poly.pdbx_seq_one_letter_code
_entity_poly.pdbx_strand_id
1 'polypeptide(L)'
;MNRDEQVAATTSMLSTYLATGAADEPDFDVDTELVHEAYRLLVDECGVDDLARIGSGDLTRLLLELLPQARPDTDPNALVDAVDVLADFAFDGAFIDEDLHGELLEELDTAETAMFGSLVDPRVPGNETSLKELFNLPDRLGPIRLPDEPELAERARGSELLTRVRTFAEQRLDGASTADAAAAAGIPDGDVATVSRLADELGFITIDLDTADADTTEGTGNSAGDAAGTRGDTFDEWPDGDDDTVLTVWGHALNWLLAWSLPLDAEDTGEETLDFTGTSAWFAPLFMSWRVGLPVGAISDIMADIAGDELTADRAKAAWTAWTAEHGDPAEVLLSRLAGLGAVELTESGAGSESEAATGGTLARISDLGAASLRAELIESDMDIPLLPEPDEVTAADLVEVLMHGLDGELEQEASTWFAARTTEEAADALLAEAAAGDAMRRAGALGLVRAYTGAEAEPAWRRAVDAPNVGLHARNELAAMHGEDTGLSDDEIGWLVVDTIAAQLPLDTGHPEDAEELQGLLTRLVSAETVSVVESMWRADHPDVVAVLTALGDRHPDKAIAKAARKASRKAADRDRS
;
A
#
# COMPACT_ATOMS: atom_id res chain seq x y z
N MET A 1 -30.83 42.85 6.00
CA MET A 1 -31.23 41.86 4.99
C MET A 1 -32.43 41.12 5.59
N ASN A 2 -33.48 40.80 4.83
CA ASN A 2 -34.50 39.86 5.33
C ASN A 2 -33.88 38.44 5.36
N ARG A 3 -34.36 37.54 6.22
CA ARG A 3 -33.85 36.14 6.34
C ARG A 3 -33.67 35.49 4.96
N ASP A 4 -34.70 35.57 4.12
CA ASP A 4 -34.69 34.98 2.78
C ASP A 4 -33.64 35.59 1.83
N GLU A 5 -33.33 36.88 1.98
CA GLU A 5 -32.29 37.55 1.18
C GLU A 5 -30.89 37.14 1.65
N GLN A 6 -30.72 36.86 2.94
CA GLN A 6 -29.44 36.45 3.53
C GLN A 6 -29.10 35.02 3.17
N VAL A 7 -30.04 34.09 3.36
CA VAL A 7 -29.89 32.69 2.97
C VAL A 7 -29.62 32.58 1.47
N ALA A 8 -30.31 33.35 0.62
CA ALA A 8 -30.07 33.36 -0.82
C ALA A 8 -28.68 33.88 -1.20
N ALA A 9 -28.16 34.89 -0.48
CA ALA A 9 -26.82 35.40 -0.69
C ALA A 9 -25.75 34.37 -0.30
N THR A 10 -25.86 33.77 0.87
CA THR A 10 -24.92 32.74 1.36
C THR A 10 -24.96 31.48 0.49
N THR A 11 -26.15 31.05 0.05
CA THR A 11 -26.29 29.91 -0.90
C THR A 11 -25.54 30.18 -2.21
N SER A 12 -25.62 31.41 -2.73
CA SER A 12 -24.89 31.80 -3.94
C SER A 12 -23.38 31.88 -3.73
N MET A 13 -22.93 32.26 -2.53
CA MET A 13 -21.51 32.25 -2.16
C MET A 13 -21.00 30.81 -2.06
N LEU A 14 -21.73 29.92 -1.39
CA LEU A 14 -21.42 28.50 -1.28
C LEU A 14 -21.36 27.83 -2.66
N SER A 15 -22.31 28.11 -3.55
CA SER A 15 -22.27 27.59 -4.93
C SER A 15 -21.03 28.05 -5.69
N THR A 16 -20.55 29.27 -5.42
CA THR A 16 -19.33 29.80 -6.04
C THR A 16 -18.10 29.12 -5.43
N TYR A 17 -18.07 28.99 -4.11
CA TYR A 17 -17.01 28.33 -3.35
C TYR A 17 -16.79 26.90 -3.82
N LEU A 18 -17.86 26.08 -3.89
CA LEU A 18 -17.81 24.71 -4.39
C LEU A 18 -17.37 24.62 -5.86
N ALA A 19 -17.69 25.63 -6.67
CA ALA A 19 -17.27 25.69 -8.07
C ALA A 19 -15.81 26.17 -8.28
N THR A 20 -15.23 26.87 -7.31
CA THR A 20 -13.86 27.40 -7.36
C THR A 20 -12.85 26.59 -6.56
N GLY A 21 -13.26 25.96 -5.45
CA GLY A 21 -12.43 25.06 -4.65
C GLY A 21 -11.95 23.86 -5.47
N ALA A 22 -12.81 23.34 -6.35
CA ALA A 22 -12.48 22.30 -7.34
C ALA A 22 -11.40 22.70 -8.38
N ALA A 23 -10.86 23.93 -8.34
CA ALA A 23 -9.86 24.41 -9.30
C ALA A 23 -8.44 24.61 -8.73
N ASP A 24 -8.25 24.66 -7.41
CA ASP A 24 -6.93 24.85 -6.79
C ASP A 24 -6.44 23.64 -5.96
N GLU A 25 -7.32 22.74 -5.49
CA GLU A 25 -6.98 21.46 -4.85
C GLU A 25 -7.99 20.36 -5.28
N PRO A 26 -7.56 19.31 -6.01
CA PRO A 26 -8.48 18.34 -6.63
C PRO A 26 -8.93 17.18 -5.73
N ASP A 27 -8.65 17.20 -4.41
CA ASP A 27 -8.91 16.07 -3.51
C ASP A 27 -10.37 15.87 -3.07
N PHE A 28 -11.27 16.78 -3.45
CA PHE A 28 -12.67 16.72 -3.04
C PHE A 28 -13.56 16.14 -4.15
N ASP A 29 -13.74 14.82 -4.21
CA ASP A 29 -14.93 14.23 -4.88
C ASP A 29 -16.17 14.36 -3.97
N VAL A 30 -16.41 15.57 -3.45
CA VAL A 30 -17.48 15.83 -2.48
C VAL A 30 -18.81 16.09 -3.20
N ASP A 31 -19.88 15.42 -2.76
CA ASP A 31 -21.22 15.62 -3.29
C ASP A 31 -21.74 17.03 -2.99
N THR A 32 -21.61 17.93 -3.97
CA THR A 32 -22.06 19.33 -3.86
C THR A 32 -23.57 19.46 -3.55
N GLU A 33 -24.40 18.49 -3.93
CA GLU A 33 -25.83 18.50 -3.57
C GLU A 33 -26.00 18.25 -2.07
N LEU A 34 -25.15 17.40 -1.50
CA LEU A 34 -25.14 17.06 -0.08
C LEU A 34 -24.67 18.24 0.79
N VAL A 35 -23.63 18.98 0.37
CA VAL A 35 -23.19 20.20 1.07
C VAL A 35 -24.31 21.26 1.08
N HIS A 36 -25.02 21.42 -0.03
CA HIS A 36 -26.18 22.32 -0.10
C HIS A 36 -27.33 21.86 0.79
N GLU A 37 -27.54 20.55 0.93
CA GLU A 37 -28.53 19.97 1.82
C GLU A 37 -28.15 20.17 3.30
N ALA A 38 -26.88 19.96 3.66
CA ALA A 38 -26.34 20.22 4.99
C ALA A 38 -26.57 21.69 5.39
N TYR A 39 -26.21 22.64 4.52
CA TYR A 39 -26.46 24.07 4.77
C TYR A 39 -27.96 24.39 4.95
N ARG A 40 -28.83 23.77 4.13
CA ARG A 40 -30.28 23.96 4.24
C ARG A 40 -30.82 23.45 5.58
N LEU A 41 -30.38 22.27 6.02
CA LEU A 41 -30.77 21.69 7.31
C LEU A 41 -30.27 22.55 8.47
N LEU A 42 -29.06 23.08 8.38
CA LEU A 42 -28.50 24.01 9.37
C LEU A 42 -29.36 25.29 9.51
N VAL A 43 -29.83 25.85 8.38
CA VAL A 43 -30.71 27.04 8.37
C VAL A 43 -32.12 26.74 8.89
N ASP A 44 -32.72 25.63 8.43
CA ASP A 44 -34.13 25.33 8.65
C ASP A 44 -34.39 24.65 10.00
N GLU A 45 -33.51 23.73 10.42
CA GLU A 45 -33.71 22.85 11.58
C GLU A 45 -32.80 23.22 12.77
N CYS A 46 -31.59 23.75 12.54
CA CYS A 46 -30.74 24.31 13.60
C CYS A 46 -31.00 25.81 13.83
N GLY A 47 -31.67 26.49 12.88
CA GLY A 47 -32.04 27.90 13.02
C GLY A 47 -30.88 28.87 12.80
N VAL A 48 -29.79 28.41 12.18
CA VAL A 48 -28.61 29.21 11.81
C VAL A 48 -28.91 29.97 10.52
N ASP A 49 -29.70 31.04 10.62
CA ASP A 49 -30.05 31.93 9.50
C ASP A 49 -28.88 32.80 9.02
N ASP A 50 -27.80 32.81 9.79
CA ASP A 50 -26.54 33.52 9.55
C ASP A 50 -25.39 32.60 10.02
N LEU A 51 -24.47 32.23 9.14
CA LEU A 51 -23.35 31.35 9.49
C LEU A 51 -22.46 31.96 10.59
N ALA A 52 -22.45 33.27 10.76
CA ALA A 52 -21.78 33.92 11.89
C ALA A 52 -22.42 33.61 13.27
N ARG A 53 -23.52 32.85 13.31
CA ARG A 53 -24.19 32.37 14.53
C ARG A 53 -24.07 30.88 14.74
N ILE A 54 -23.37 30.16 13.86
CA ILE A 54 -23.07 28.76 14.10
C ILE A 54 -22.32 28.66 15.43
N GLY A 55 -22.72 27.72 16.28
CA GLY A 55 -22.11 27.53 17.59
C GLY A 55 -21.95 26.06 17.94
N SER A 56 -21.28 25.83 19.06
CA SER A 56 -21.03 24.48 19.56
C SER A 56 -22.32 23.68 19.73
N GLY A 57 -22.34 22.48 19.17
CA GLY A 57 -23.44 21.51 19.13
C GLY A 57 -24.25 21.51 17.83
N ASP A 58 -24.07 22.52 16.96
CA ASP A 58 -24.81 22.61 15.70
C ASP A 58 -24.33 21.59 14.66
N LEU A 59 -23.02 21.29 14.61
CA LEU A 59 -22.45 20.31 13.67
C LEU A 59 -22.75 18.89 14.13
N THR A 60 -22.64 18.62 15.43
CA THR A 60 -23.01 17.33 16.04
C THR A 60 -24.45 16.97 15.71
N ARG A 61 -25.38 17.92 15.91
CA ARG A 61 -26.79 17.72 15.59
C ARG A 61 -27.02 17.54 14.09
N LEU A 62 -26.31 18.30 13.26
CA LEU A 62 -26.41 18.19 11.81
C LEU A 62 -25.97 16.80 11.33
N LEU A 63 -24.83 16.32 11.79
CA LEU A 63 -24.19 15.07 11.39
C LEU A 63 -24.87 13.83 11.98
N LEU A 64 -25.21 13.83 13.27
CA LEU A 64 -25.75 12.64 13.94
C LEU A 64 -27.27 12.52 13.85
N GLU A 65 -28.00 13.62 13.75
CA GLU A 65 -29.47 13.60 13.77
C GLU A 65 -30.08 13.93 12.40
N LEU A 66 -29.68 15.03 11.77
CA LEU A 66 -30.44 15.60 10.64
C LEU A 66 -30.07 14.99 9.29
N LEU A 67 -28.77 14.89 8.99
CA LEU A 67 -28.28 14.34 7.72
C LEU A 67 -28.63 12.85 7.54
N PRO A 68 -28.44 11.96 8.53
CA PRO A 68 -28.83 10.55 8.41
C PRO A 68 -30.34 10.37 8.23
N GLN A 69 -31.16 11.26 8.77
CA GLN A 69 -32.61 11.25 8.54
C GLN A 69 -33.00 11.73 7.14
N ALA A 70 -32.30 12.74 6.62
CA ALA A 70 -32.55 13.27 5.29
C ALA A 70 -32.03 12.35 4.18
N ARG A 71 -30.91 11.66 4.44
CA ARG A 71 -30.13 10.85 3.49
C ARG A 71 -29.74 9.50 4.11
N PRO A 72 -30.70 8.61 4.43
CA PRO A 72 -30.44 7.36 5.14
C PRO A 72 -29.65 6.32 4.35
N ASP A 73 -29.59 6.46 3.02
CA ASP A 73 -28.88 5.54 2.11
C ASP A 73 -27.53 6.11 1.63
N THR A 74 -27.11 7.27 2.16
CA THR A 74 -25.83 7.90 1.81
C THR A 74 -24.73 7.38 2.72
N ASP A 75 -23.55 7.18 2.15
CA ASP A 75 -22.34 6.80 2.88
C ASP A 75 -22.08 7.80 4.02
N PRO A 76 -21.97 7.35 5.29
CA PRO A 76 -21.60 8.20 6.41
C PRO A 76 -20.38 9.09 6.17
N ASN A 77 -19.36 8.61 5.45
CA ASN A 77 -18.17 9.41 5.14
C ASN A 77 -18.53 10.65 4.30
N ALA A 78 -19.38 10.47 3.28
CA ALA A 78 -19.85 11.57 2.47
C ALA A 78 -20.68 12.59 3.29
N LEU A 79 -21.36 12.14 4.35
CA LEU A 79 -22.07 13.03 5.27
C LEU A 79 -21.10 13.89 6.10
N VAL A 80 -19.97 13.31 6.56
CA VAL A 80 -18.90 14.03 7.26
C VAL A 80 -18.25 15.06 6.34
N ASP A 81 -17.81 14.63 5.15
CA ASP A 81 -17.18 15.51 4.15
C ASP A 81 -18.05 16.72 3.82
N ALA A 82 -19.37 16.51 3.74
CA ALA A 82 -20.31 17.60 3.45
C ALA A 82 -20.41 18.63 4.59
N VAL A 83 -20.21 18.21 5.83
CA VAL A 83 -20.23 19.09 7.02
C VAL A 83 -18.88 19.78 7.21
N ASP A 84 -17.78 19.08 6.95
CA ASP A 84 -16.42 19.62 6.99
C ASP A 84 -16.26 20.77 5.98
N VAL A 85 -16.62 20.53 4.71
CA VAL A 85 -16.63 21.55 3.66
C VAL A 85 -17.53 22.75 4.01
N LEU A 86 -18.59 22.53 4.79
CA LEU A 86 -19.46 23.63 5.25
C LEU A 86 -18.80 24.47 6.34
N ALA A 87 -18.02 23.85 7.23
CA ALA A 87 -17.23 24.53 8.26
C ALA A 87 -16.10 25.36 7.62
N ASP A 88 -15.38 24.78 6.67
CA ASP A 88 -14.33 25.48 5.91
C ASP A 88 -14.89 26.63 5.09
N PHE A 89 -16.03 26.44 4.43
CA PHE A 89 -16.73 27.54 3.75
C PHE A 89 -17.08 28.68 4.72
N ALA A 90 -17.49 28.37 5.96
CA ALA A 90 -17.79 29.38 6.96
C ALA A 90 -16.53 30.16 7.36
N PHE A 91 -15.39 29.49 7.50
CA PHE A 91 -14.10 30.10 7.83
C PHE A 91 -13.53 30.93 6.67
N ASP A 92 -13.38 30.35 5.49
CA ASP A 92 -12.88 31.02 4.27
C ASP A 92 -13.76 32.19 3.84
N GLY A 93 -15.08 32.04 4.04
CA GLY A 93 -16.06 33.10 3.84
C GLY A 93 -15.98 34.23 4.87
N ALA A 94 -15.10 34.12 5.87
CA ALA A 94 -14.94 35.02 7.02
C ALA A 94 -16.25 35.23 7.81
N PHE A 95 -17.08 34.19 7.92
CA PHE A 95 -18.27 34.19 8.76
C PHE A 95 -17.91 33.87 10.22
N ILE A 96 -16.91 33.02 10.44
CA ILE A 96 -16.35 32.64 11.74
C ILE A 96 -14.86 33.01 11.82
N ASP A 97 -14.30 33.03 13.03
CA ASP A 97 -12.86 33.22 13.26
C ASP A 97 -12.13 31.89 13.45
N GLU A 98 -10.80 31.93 13.50
CA GLU A 98 -9.91 30.76 13.59
C GLU A 98 -10.12 29.96 14.88
N ASP A 99 -10.36 30.65 16.00
CA ASP A 99 -10.64 30.02 17.29
C ASP A 99 -11.95 29.19 17.21
N LEU A 100 -13.02 29.78 16.67
CA LEU A 100 -14.30 29.08 16.50
C LEU A 100 -14.26 27.99 15.42
N HIS A 101 -13.46 28.17 14.36
CA HIS A 101 -13.25 27.12 13.35
C HIS A 101 -12.59 25.88 13.97
N GLY A 102 -11.54 26.07 14.78
CA GLY A 102 -10.93 24.97 15.54
C GLY A 102 -11.92 24.28 16.49
N GLU A 103 -12.71 25.04 17.26
CA GLU A 103 -13.74 24.47 18.16
C GLU A 103 -14.79 23.63 17.39
N LEU A 104 -15.16 24.05 16.17
CA LEU A 104 -16.12 23.33 15.34
C LEU A 104 -15.53 22.07 14.70
N LEU A 105 -14.24 22.08 14.35
CA LEU A 105 -13.55 20.88 13.86
C LEU A 105 -13.38 19.83 14.96
N GLU A 106 -13.01 20.23 16.18
CA GLU A 106 -12.98 19.33 17.34
C GLU A 106 -14.37 18.73 17.66
N GLU A 107 -15.42 19.54 17.51
CA GLU A 107 -16.79 19.06 17.62
C GLU A 107 -17.14 18.04 16.52
N LEU A 108 -16.74 18.32 15.28
CA LEU A 108 -16.98 17.45 14.14
C LEU A 108 -16.29 16.09 14.32
N ASP A 109 -15.04 16.08 14.75
CA ASP A 109 -14.26 14.88 15.06
C ASP A 109 -14.91 14.03 16.17
N THR A 110 -15.41 14.69 17.22
CA THR A 110 -16.17 14.01 18.28
C THR A 110 -17.48 13.41 17.75
N ALA A 111 -18.17 14.14 16.87
CA ALA A 111 -19.43 13.69 16.27
C ALA A 111 -19.20 12.56 15.25
N GLU A 112 -18.11 12.60 14.50
CA GLU A 112 -17.65 11.54 13.61
C GLU A 112 -17.40 10.26 14.39
N THR A 113 -16.60 10.33 15.46
CA THR A 113 -16.34 9.20 16.37
C THR A 113 -17.65 8.58 16.89
N ALA A 114 -18.63 9.41 17.25
CA ALA A 114 -19.94 8.93 17.69
C ALA A 114 -20.80 8.33 16.56
N MET A 115 -20.60 8.74 15.30
CA MET A 115 -21.32 8.27 14.12
C MET A 115 -20.88 6.88 13.70
N PHE A 116 -19.57 6.63 13.72
CA PHE A 116 -18.95 5.37 13.31
C PHE A 116 -18.80 4.36 14.46
N GLY A 117 -18.93 4.83 15.70
CA GLY A 117 -18.65 4.05 16.90
C GLY A 117 -17.15 4.00 17.19
N SER A 118 -16.78 3.63 18.42
CA SER A 118 -15.39 3.53 18.93
C SER A 118 -14.50 2.49 18.20
N LEU A 119 -14.94 2.00 17.03
CA LEU A 119 -14.33 0.90 16.27
C LEU A 119 -13.92 1.33 14.85
N VAL A 120 -13.94 2.63 14.56
CA VAL A 120 -13.39 3.19 13.33
C VAL A 120 -12.54 4.39 13.73
N ASP A 121 -11.27 4.34 13.32
CA ASP A 121 -10.29 5.41 13.43
C ASP A 121 -10.95 6.77 13.16
N PRO A 122 -10.86 7.78 14.04
CA PRO A 122 -11.23 9.13 13.65
C PRO A 122 -10.33 9.51 12.46
N ARG A 123 -10.96 9.77 11.30
CA ARG A 123 -10.25 10.21 10.11
C ARG A 123 -9.65 11.56 10.46
N VAL A 124 -8.32 11.66 10.57
CA VAL A 124 -7.65 12.97 10.62
C VAL A 124 -7.90 13.64 9.27
N PRO A 125 -8.74 14.68 9.17
CA PRO A 125 -9.09 15.26 7.88
C PRO A 125 -7.88 16.04 7.35
N GLY A 126 -7.45 15.72 6.12
CA GLY A 126 -6.76 16.70 5.26
C GLY A 126 -5.27 16.52 4.95
N ASN A 127 -4.62 15.37 5.19
CA ASN A 127 -3.27 15.16 4.60
C ASN A 127 -2.73 13.72 4.52
N GLU A 128 -3.55 12.66 4.54
CA GLU A 128 -3.00 11.35 4.20
C GLU A 128 -2.88 11.23 2.69
N THR A 129 -1.71 11.61 2.19
CA THR A 129 -1.20 11.14 0.91
C THR A 129 -1.44 9.62 0.87
N SER A 130 -2.24 9.14 -0.08
CA SER A 130 -2.55 7.70 -0.18
C SER A 130 -1.26 6.88 -0.13
N LEU A 131 -1.25 5.66 0.43
CA LEU A 131 -0.03 4.82 0.46
C LEU A 131 0.61 4.72 -0.93
N LYS A 132 -0.22 4.71 -1.96
CA LYS A 132 0.19 4.76 -3.36
C LYS A 132 0.97 6.03 -3.71
N GLU A 133 0.49 7.20 -3.35
CA GLU A 133 1.19 8.47 -3.60
C GLU A 133 2.42 8.65 -2.71
N LEU A 134 2.33 8.22 -1.44
CA LEU A 134 3.39 8.37 -0.44
C LEU A 134 4.64 7.59 -0.85
N PHE A 135 4.44 6.39 -1.40
CA PHE A 135 5.51 5.52 -1.86
C PHE A 135 5.70 5.54 -3.37
N ASN A 136 5.00 6.41 -4.11
CA ASN A 136 5.02 6.49 -5.58
C ASN A 136 4.86 5.11 -6.24
N LEU A 137 3.87 4.35 -5.77
CA LEU A 137 3.59 2.98 -6.18
C LEU A 137 2.84 2.96 -7.51
N PRO A 138 3.04 1.91 -8.34
CA PRO A 138 2.29 1.76 -9.58
C PRO A 138 0.81 1.50 -9.32
N ASP A 139 -0.03 1.72 -10.33
CA ASP A 139 -1.47 1.39 -10.29
C ASP A 139 -1.75 -0.12 -10.08
N ARG A 140 -0.76 -0.97 -10.35
CA ARG A 140 -0.88 -2.41 -10.29
C ARG A 140 0.42 -3.06 -9.82
N LEU A 141 0.31 -3.97 -8.87
CA LEU A 141 1.37 -4.89 -8.48
C LEU A 141 1.10 -6.29 -9.06
N GLY A 142 2.13 -7.11 -9.10
CA GLY A 142 2.03 -8.48 -9.58
C GLY A 142 1.18 -9.35 -8.65
N PRO A 143 0.70 -10.48 -9.18
CA PRO A 143 -0.15 -11.36 -8.42
C PRO A 143 0.64 -12.01 -7.28
N ILE A 144 0.00 -12.11 -6.11
CA ILE A 144 0.59 -12.68 -4.91
C ILE A 144 -0.14 -13.95 -4.47
N ARG A 145 0.55 -14.87 -3.79
CA ARG A 145 -0.08 -16.04 -3.17
C ARG A 145 -0.40 -15.78 -1.69
N LEU A 146 -1.68 -15.76 -1.36
CA LEU A 146 -2.18 -15.73 0.02
C LEU A 146 -3.03 -16.97 0.33
N PRO A 147 -3.08 -17.41 1.60
CA PRO A 147 -4.07 -18.38 2.08
C PRO A 147 -5.50 -17.89 1.88
N ASP A 148 -6.46 -18.82 1.96
CA ASP A 148 -7.87 -18.47 1.97
C ASP A 148 -8.29 -17.81 3.30
N GLU A 149 -9.45 -17.15 3.28
CA GLU A 149 -9.97 -16.41 4.44
C GLU A 149 -10.10 -17.27 5.71
N PRO A 150 -10.59 -18.53 5.67
CA PRO A 150 -10.62 -19.37 6.87
C PRO A 150 -9.23 -19.68 7.43
N GLU A 151 -8.23 -19.92 6.59
CA GLU A 151 -6.85 -20.14 7.06
C GLU A 151 -6.26 -18.86 7.66
N LEU A 152 -6.51 -17.69 7.06
CA LEU A 152 -6.10 -16.40 7.61
C LEU A 152 -6.75 -16.14 8.99
N ALA A 153 -8.05 -16.42 9.13
CA ALA A 153 -8.75 -16.28 10.40
C ALA A 153 -8.24 -17.26 11.46
N GLU A 154 -7.89 -18.51 11.09
CA GLU A 154 -7.23 -19.44 12.01
C GLU A 154 -5.87 -18.92 12.49
N ARG A 155 -5.09 -18.29 11.60
CA ARG A 155 -3.82 -17.64 11.98
C ARG A 155 -4.03 -16.43 12.89
N ALA A 156 -5.05 -15.60 12.63
CA ALA A 156 -5.41 -14.46 13.48
C ALA A 156 -5.80 -14.91 14.89
N ARG A 157 -6.60 -15.98 15.03
CA ARG A 157 -6.93 -16.60 16.34
C ARG A 157 -5.69 -17.11 17.09
N GLY A 158 -4.61 -17.40 16.37
CA GLY A 158 -3.31 -17.77 16.92
C GLY A 158 -2.51 -16.63 17.55
N SER A 159 -3.01 -15.38 17.51
CA SER A 159 -2.32 -14.21 18.05
C SER A 159 -2.05 -14.32 19.55
N GLU A 160 -0.77 -14.34 19.93
CA GLU A 160 -0.36 -14.34 21.33
C GLU A 160 -0.70 -13.01 22.00
N LEU A 161 -0.53 -11.89 21.28
CA LEU A 161 -0.83 -10.56 21.80
C LEU A 161 -2.32 -10.44 22.13
N LEU A 162 -3.22 -10.74 21.19
CA LEU A 162 -4.66 -10.63 21.44
C LEU A 162 -5.14 -11.61 22.51
N THR A 163 -4.50 -12.77 22.63
CA THR A 163 -4.74 -13.69 23.76
C THR A 163 -4.40 -13.03 25.11
N ARG A 164 -3.27 -12.32 25.20
CA ARG A 164 -2.87 -11.58 26.42
C ARG A 164 -3.78 -10.39 26.69
N VAL A 165 -4.13 -9.62 25.66
CA VAL A 165 -5.04 -8.45 25.75
C VAL A 165 -6.41 -8.90 26.27
N ARG A 166 -6.97 -9.99 25.71
CA ARG A 166 -8.22 -10.57 26.21
C ARG A 166 -8.11 -11.06 27.65
N THR A 167 -7.03 -11.78 27.97
CA THR A 167 -6.82 -12.28 29.35
C THR A 167 -6.71 -11.12 30.34
N PHE A 168 -6.04 -10.04 29.96
CA PHE A 168 -5.97 -8.80 30.75
C PHE A 168 -7.36 -8.20 30.95
N ALA A 169 -8.14 -8.03 29.87
CA ALA A 169 -9.52 -7.57 29.92
C ALA A 169 -10.39 -8.43 30.85
N GLU A 170 -10.31 -9.76 30.76
CA GLU A 170 -11.02 -10.69 31.65
C GLU A 170 -10.72 -10.43 33.12
N GLN A 171 -9.44 -10.29 33.48
CA GLN A 171 -9.04 -10.02 34.86
C GLN A 171 -9.52 -8.65 35.34
N ARG A 172 -9.51 -7.63 34.47
CA ARG A 172 -10.02 -6.29 34.79
C ARG A 172 -11.53 -6.32 35.04
N LEU A 173 -12.29 -7.05 34.22
CA LEU A 173 -13.73 -7.27 34.40
C LEU A 173 -14.05 -8.05 35.68
N ASP A 174 -13.18 -8.96 36.10
CA ASP A 174 -13.26 -9.68 37.37
C ASP A 174 -12.83 -8.82 38.59
N GLY A 175 -12.42 -7.57 38.37
CA GLY A 175 -12.07 -6.61 39.40
C GLY A 175 -10.62 -6.67 39.88
N ALA A 176 -9.72 -7.30 39.13
CA ALA A 176 -8.28 -7.25 39.40
C ALA A 176 -7.72 -5.84 39.15
N SER A 177 -6.70 -5.47 39.92
CA SER A 177 -5.91 -4.26 39.63
C SER A 177 -5.19 -4.40 38.28
N THR A 178 -4.83 -3.28 37.65
CA THR A 178 -4.06 -3.29 36.39
C THR A 178 -2.78 -4.13 36.48
N ALA A 179 -2.06 -4.05 37.61
CA ALA A 179 -0.84 -4.82 37.83
C ALA A 179 -1.11 -6.33 37.98
N ASP A 180 -2.17 -6.72 38.71
CA ASP A 180 -2.53 -8.13 38.88
C ASP A 180 -3.05 -8.74 37.57
N ALA A 181 -3.82 -7.97 36.79
CA ALA A 181 -4.31 -8.35 35.47
C ALA A 181 -3.13 -8.57 34.49
N ALA A 182 -2.17 -7.63 34.47
CA ALA A 182 -0.96 -7.75 33.66
C ALA A 182 -0.12 -8.98 34.05
N ALA A 183 0.08 -9.21 35.34
CA ALA A 183 0.82 -10.38 35.83
C ALA A 183 0.14 -11.71 35.48
N ALA A 184 -1.20 -11.76 35.53
CA ALA A 184 -1.98 -12.93 35.17
C ALA A 184 -1.94 -13.23 33.66
N ALA A 185 -1.95 -12.18 32.82
CA ALA A 185 -1.82 -12.28 31.37
C ALA A 185 -0.36 -12.49 30.91
N GLY A 186 0.62 -12.36 31.81
CA GLY A 186 2.04 -12.49 31.47
C GLY A 186 2.57 -11.33 30.63
N ILE A 187 2.02 -10.13 30.81
CA ILE A 187 2.40 -8.91 30.08
C ILE A 187 3.66 -8.31 30.74
N PRO A 188 4.72 -8.01 29.98
CA PRO A 188 5.89 -7.30 30.50
C PRO A 188 5.50 -5.91 31.02
N ASP A 189 6.17 -5.43 32.09
CA ASP A 189 5.85 -4.13 32.71
C ASP A 189 5.85 -2.96 31.71
N GLY A 190 6.72 -2.99 30.69
CA GLY A 190 6.80 -1.97 29.64
C GLY A 190 5.66 -1.99 28.62
N ASP A 191 4.85 -3.05 28.55
CA ASP A 191 3.74 -3.19 27.60
C ASP A 191 2.36 -3.03 28.26
N VAL A 192 2.31 -2.81 29.58
CA VAL A 192 1.04 -2.77 30.33
C VAL A 192 0.14 -1.63 29.84
N ALA A 193 0.71 -0.44 29.60
CA ALA A 193 -0.05 0.71 29.12
C ALA A 193 -0.58 0.47 27.69
N THR A 194 0.28 -0.02 26.79
CA THR A 194 -0.08 -0.39 25.42
C THR A 194 -1.21 -1.42 25.40
N VAL A 195 -1.10 -2.51 26.18
CA VAL A 195 -2.15 -3.54 26.24
C VAL A 195 -3.44 -3.00 26.87
N SER A 196 -3.33 -2.14 27.90
CA SER A 196 -4.52 -1.57 28.52
C SER A 196 -5.29 -0.67 27.55
N ARG A 197 -4.60 0.19 26.80
CA ARG A 197 -5.24 1.05 25.79
C ARG A 197 -5.76 0.23 24.61
N LEU A 198 -5.00 -0.76 24.13
CA LEU A 198 -5.46 -1.66 23.07
C LEU A 198 -6.71 -2.47 23.49
N ALA A 199 -6.84 -2.87 24.76
CA ALA A 199 -8.03 -3.55 25.25
C ALA A 199 -9.28 -2.65 25.26
N ASP A 200 -9.10 -1.37 25.52
CA ASP A 200 -10.16 -0.35 25.50
C ASP A 200 -10.56 -0.04 24.05
N GLU A 201 -9.55 0.23 23.22
CA GLU A 201 -9.69 0.48 21.78
C GLU A 201 -10.44 -0.64 21.06
N LEU A 202 -10.03 -1.88 21.28
CA LEU A 202 -10.67 -3.02 20.62
C LEU A 202 -12.09 -3.26 21.13
N GLY A 203 -12.55 -2.57 22.18
CA GLY A 203 -13.86 -2.77 22.79
C GLY A 203 -13.94 -4.04 23.65
N PHE A 204 -12.82 -4.57 24.14
CA PHE A 204 -12.85 -5.69 25.09
C PHE A 204 -13.28 -5.23 26.48
N ILE A 205 -12.81 -4.06 26.88
CA ILE A 205 -13.26 -3.33 28.05
C ILE A 205 -13.65 -1.92 27.63
N THR A 206 -14.51 -1.28 28.41
CA THR A 206 -14.78 0.15 28.29
C THR A 206 -14.43 0.81 29.61
N ILE A 207 -13.47 1.72 29.59
CA ILE A 207 -13.04 2.46 30.78
C ILE A 207 -13.80 3.79 30.85
N ASP A 208 -14.80 3.85 31.73
CA ASP A 208 -15.65 5.04 31.92
C ASP A 208 -14.85 6.19 32.60
N LEU A 209 -14.12 6.99 31.80
CA LEU A 209 -13.30 8.12 32.29
C LEU A 209 -14.15 9.20 32.99
N ASP A 210 -15.44 9.32 32.66
CA ASP A 210 -16.38 10.29 33.23
C ASP A 210 -16.80 9.99 34.69
N THR A 211 -16.59 8.76 35.17
CA THR A 211 -16.96 8.40 36.56
C THR A 211 -15.83 8.60 37.57
N ALA A 212 -14.61 8.84 37.11
CA ALA A 212 -13.44 9.04 37.98
C ALA A 212 -13.44 10.40 38.71
N ASP A 213 -14.15 11.40 38.19
CA ASP A 213 -14.10 12.78 38.71
C ASP A 213 -15.28 13.16 39.64
N ALA A 214 -16.20 12.24 39.92
CA ALA A 214 -17.44 12.54 40.65
C ALA A 214 -17.46 12.20 42.15
N ASP A 215 -16.49 11.45 42.71
CA ASP A 215 -16.59 11.04 44.14
C ASP A 215 -15.28 10.99 44.96
N THR A 216 -14.23 11.74 44.58
CA THR A 216 -13.02 11.87 45.44
C THR A 216 -12.83 13.28 46.00
N THR A 217 -13.79 13.72 46.83
CA THR A 217 -13.49 14.79 47.79
C THR A 217 -12.48 14.31 48.84
N GLU A 218 -11.31 14.94 48.83
CA GLU A 218 -10.30 15.05 49.89
C GLU A 218 -9.69 13.75 50.44
N GLY A 219 -8.58 13.31 49.84
CA GLY A 219 -7.58 12.53 50.58
C GLY A 219 -6.64 11.68 49.72
N THR A 220 -5.38 12.14 49.62
CA THR A 220 -4.19 11.41 49.13
C THR A 220 -4.22 10.94 47.66
N GLY A 221 -3.35 11.54 46.85
CA GLY A 221 -3.12 11.10 45.47
C GLY A 221 -2.70 9.64 45.41
N ASN A 222 -3.51 8.82 44.75
CA ASN A 222 -3.15 7.59 44.09
C ASN A 222 -4.31 7.17 43.15
N SER A 223 -3.95 6.85 41.91
CA SER A 223 -4.68 6.08 40.88
C SER A 223 -6.08 6.53 40.44
N ALA A 224 -6.13 7.37 39.40
CA ALA A 224 -7.22 7.34 38.41
C ALA A 224 -7.20 6.05 37.55
N GLY A 225 -6.06 5.33 37.51
CA GLY A 225 -5.85 4.13 36.69
C GLY A 225 -6.42 2.81 37.21
N ASP A 226 -7.38 2.84 38.14
CA ASP A 226 -8.00 1.63 38.72
C ASP A 226 -9.54 1.62 38.60
N ALA A 227 -10.11 2.51 37.77
CA ALA A 227 -11.54 2.49 37.45
C ALA A 227 -11.94 1.11 36.90
N ALA A 228 -13.03 0.51 37.41
CA ALA A 228 -13.46 -0.80 36.95
C ALA A 228 -13.98 -0.70 35.51
N GLY A 229 -13.32 -1.39 34.57
CA GLY A 229 -13.81 -1.46 33.19
C GLY A 229 -15.13 -2.21 33.11
N THR A 230 -16.00 -1.82 32.19
CA THR A 230 -17.20 -2.58 31.82
C THR A 230 -16.91 -3.44 30.59
N ARG A 231 -17.73 -4.49 30.38
CA ARG A 231 -17.54 -5.41 29.25
C ARG A 231 -17.98 -4.72 27.97
N GLY A 232 -17.08 -4.57 27.01
CA GLY A 232 -17.41 -4.00 25.70
C GLY A 232 -17.93 -5.05 24.72
N ASP A 233 -18.34 -4.59 23.54
CA ASP A 233 -19.18 -5.36 22.61
C ASP A 233 -18.43 -6.47 21.88
N THR A 234 -17.16 -6.26 21.53
CA THR A 234 -16.32 -7.22 20.79
C THR A 234 -15.73 -8.32 21.68
N PHE A 235 -15.86 -8.18 23.01
CA PHE A 235 -15.28 -9.13 23.96
C PHE A 235 -15.77 -10.57 23.70
N ASP A 236 -17.07 -10.73 23.46
CA ASP A 236 -17.71 -12.03 23.24
C ASP A 236 -17.57 -12.53 21.80
N GLU A 237 -17.17 -11.66 20.87
CA GLU A 237 -16.97 -11.95 19.45
C GLU A 237 -15.56 -12.48 19.17
N TRP A 238 -14.54 -11.97 19.85
CA TRP A 238 -13.23 -12.59 19.83
C TRP A 238 -13.22 -13.86 20.70
N PRO A 239 -12.36 -14.87 20.44
CA PRO A 239 -11.91 -15.32 19.12
C PRO A 239 -12.94 -16.23 18.41
N ASP A 240 -14.13 -16.42 19.02
CA ASP A 240 -15.12 -17.44 18.63
C ASP A 240 -16.13 -16.96 17.57
N GLY A 241 -16.00 -15.71 17.12
CA GLY A 241 -16.76 -15.10 16.02
C GLY A 241 -16.47 -15.77 14.67
N ASP A 242 -17.22 -15.35 13.66
CA ASP A 242 -16.95 -15.78 12.29
C ASP A 242 -15.62 -15.22 11.76
N ASP A 243 -15.18 -15.74 10.62
CA ASP A 243 -13.85 -15.46 10.09
C ASP A 243 -13.67 -13.98 9.72
N ASP A 244 -14.71 -13.33 9.21
CA ASP A 244 -14.75 -11.89 8.93
C ASP A 244 -14.56 -11.08 10.21
N THR A 245 -15.37 -11.31 11.24
CA THR A 245 -15.27 -10.61 12.53
C THR A 245 -13.88 -10.77 13.17
N VAL A 246 -13.31 -11.97 13.09
CA VAL A 246 -11.96 -12.27 13.58
C VAL A 246 -10.90 -11.46 12.82
N LEU A 247 -11.00 -11.40 11.49
CA LEU A 247 -10.06 -10.62 10.68
C LEU A 247 -10.23 -9.12 10.90
N THR A 248 -11.44 -8.61 11.13
CA THR A 248 -11.69 -7.21 11.48
C THR A 248 -11.06 -6.84 12.82
N VAL A 249 -11.29 -7.61 13.89
CA VAL A 249 -10.68 -7.34 15.21
C VAL A 249 -9.15 -7.41 15.13
N TRP A 250 -8.61 -8.36 14.36
CA TRP A 250 -7.17 -8.48 14.18
C TRP A 250 -6.58 -7.30 13.38
N GLY A 251 -7.25 -6.88 12.30
CA GLY A 251 -6.85 -5.75 11.47
C GLY A 251 -6.87 -4.43 12.25
N HIS A 252 -7.91 -4.22 13.07
CA HIS A 252 -7.99 -3.06 13.97
C HIS A 252 -6.78 -3.00 14.92
N ALA A 253 -6.42 -4.15 15.50
CA ALA A 253 -5.24 -4.24 16.36
C ALA A 253 -3.93 -3.96 15.62
N LEU A 254 -3.81 -4.40 14.36
CA LEU A 254 -2.64 -4.08 13.52
C LEU A 254 -2.52 -2.58 13.30
N ASN A 255 -3.60 -1.94 12.85
CA ASN A 255 -3.59 -0.53 12.49
C ASN A 255 -3.34 0.33 13.72
N TRP A 256 -3.98 0.01 14.84
CA TRP A 256 -3.73 0.69 16.10
C TRP A 256 -2.28 0.54 16.58
N LEU A 257 -1.67 -0.65 16.47
CA LEU A 257 -0.26 -0.83 16.83
C LEU A 257 0.67 -0.02 15.92
N LEU A 258 0.39 0.03 14.61
CA LEU A 258 1.19 0.79 13.67
C LEU A 258 1.08 2.30 13.91
N ALA A 259 -0.10 2.80 14.28
CA ALA A 259 -0.34 4.22 14.52
C ALA A 259 0.12 4.65 15.92
N TRP A 260 -0.24 3.90 16.96
CA TRP A 260 -0.22 4.40 18.35
C TRP A 260 0.80 3.72 19.26
N SER A 261 1.35 2.55 18.90
CA SER A 261 2.27 1.81 19.78
C SER A 261 3.45 2.66 20.29
N LEU A 262 4.19 3.29 19.37
CA LEU A 262 5.37 4.09 19.73
C LEU A 262 5.04 5.50 20.23
N PRO A 263 4.05 6.24 19.65
CA PRO A 263 3.61 7.50 20.24
C PRO A 263 3.16 7.38 21.70
N LEU A 264 2.49 6.29 22.07
CA LEU A 264 2.09 6.06 23.47
C LEU A 264 3.28 5.78 24.38
N ASP A 265 4.31 5.05 23.91
CA ASP A 265 5.55 4.85 24.68
C ASP A 265 6.26 6.21 24.92
N ALA A 266 6.24 7.11 23.92
CA ALA A 266 6.81 8.45 24.03
C ALA A 266 6.04 9.34 25.02
N GLU A 267 4.70 9.30 24.96
CA GLU A 267 3.83 10.01 25.91
C GLU A 267 4.08 9.56 27.36
N ASP A 268 4.09 8.24 27.60
CA ASP A 268 4.26 7.66 28.94
C ASP A 268 5.63 7.98 29.56
N THR A 269 6.65 8.18 28.73
CA THR A 269 8.01 8.54 29.16
C THR A 269 8.26 10.05 29.17
N GLY A 270 7.33 10.85 28.66
CA GLY A 270 7.46 12.31 28.55
C GLY A 270 8.52 12.75 27.54
N GLU A 271 8.70 11.98 26.47
CA GLU A 271 9.58 12.36 25.36
C GLU A 271 8.89 13.39 24.46
N GLU A 272 9.54 14.55 24.31
CA GLU A 272 9.04 15.67 23.52
C GLU A 272 9.99 16.02 22.35
N THR A 273 11.11 15.30 22.21
CA THR A 273 12.16 15.60 21.23
C THR A 273 12.00 14.82 19.93
N LEU A 274 11.64 13.54 20.03
CA LEU A 274 11.40 12.65 18.89
C LEU A 274 9.90 12.56 18.65
N ASP A 275 9.48 12.65 17.40
CA ASP A 275 8.09 12.46 17.01
C ASP A 275 7.91 11.05 16.43
N PHE A 276 7.18 10.17 17.13
CA PHE A 276 6.97 8.81 16.63
C PHE A 276 5.77 8.67 15.69
N THR A 277 5.07 9.76 15.39
CA THR A 277 3.94 9.78 14.46
C THR A 277 4.40 9.39 13.05
N GLY A 278 3.64 8.52 12.38
CA GLY A 278 3.96 8.06 11.01
C GLY A 278 5.23 7.18 10.90
N THR A 279 5.88 6.83 12.01
CA THR A 279 7.08 5.97 11.98
C THR A 279 6.80 4.57 11.49
N SER A 280 5.54 4.15 11.31
CA SER A 280 5.13 2.88 10.71
C SER A 280 5.22 2.85 9.18
N ALA A 281 5.61 3.94 8.51
CA ALA A 281 5.76 4.01 7.06
C ALA A 281 6.70 2.92 6.46
N TRP A 282 7.61 2.32 7.26
CA TRP A 282 8.42 1.17 6.82
C TRP A 282 7.61 -0.12 6.54
N PHE A 283 6.35 -0.21 6.98
CA PHE A 283 5.52 -1.40 6.80
C PHE A 283 5.20 -1.66 5.31
N ALA A 284 5.02 -0.61 4.50
CA ALA A 284 4.85 -0.74 3.06
C ALA A 284 6.13 -1.27 2.35
N PRO A 285 7.34 -0.72 2.57
CA PRO A 285 8.59 -1.34 2.14
C PRO A 285 8.75 -2.80 2.58
N LEU A 286 8.28 -3.17 3.78
CA LEU A 286 8.33 -4.56 4.24
C LEU A 286 7.44 -5.48 3.39
N PHE A 287 6.27 -5.01 2.97
CA PHE A 287 5.41 -5.72 2.02
C PHE A 287 6.01 -5.80 0.62
N MET A 288 6.64 -4.75 0.13
CA MET A 288 7.34 -4.78 -1.16
C MET A 288 8.47 -5.82 -1.18
N SER A 289 9.08 -6.08 -0.03
CA SER A 289 10.09 -7.11 0.18
C SER A 289 9.57 -8.38 0.85
N TRP A 290 8.27 -8.70 0.77
CA TRP A 290 7.64 -9.66 1.69
C TRP A 290 8.28 -11.06 1.78
N ARG A 291 8.81 -11.63 0.69
CA ARG A 291 9.52 -12.93 0.73
C ARG A 291 10.96 -12.81 1.24
N VAL A 292 11.61 -11.68 1.01
CA VAL A 292 13.02 -11.45 1.35
C VAL A 292 13.16 -10.97 2.80
N GLY A 293 12.31 -10.01 3.19
CA GLY A 293 12.33 -9.29 4.45
C GLY A 293 13.28 -8.11 4.46
N LEU A 294 13.15 -7.28 5.50
CA LEU A 294 14.03 -6.14 5.76
C LEU A 294 14.89 -6.42 7.01
N PRO A 295 16.18 -6.03 7.01
CA PRO A 295 16.98 -6.01 8.24
C PRO A 295 16.35 -5.10 9.28
N VAL A 296 16.26 -5.56 10.53
CA VAL A 296 15.70 -4.76 11.63
C VAL A 296 16.45 -3.43 11.80
N GLY A 297 17.78 -3.43 11.59
CA GLY A 297 18.57 -2.19 11.59
C GLY A 297 18.19 -1.20 10.48
N ALA A 298 17.77 -1.68 9.30
CA ALA A 298 17.30 -0.80 8.23
C ALA A 298 15.92 -0.21 8.57
N ILE A 299 15.06 -0.97 9.23
CA ILE A 299 13.78 -0.47 9.76
C ILE A 299 14.04 0.60 10.84
N SER A 300 14.99 0.35 11.75
CA SER A 300 15.41 1.31 12.77
C SER A 300 15.94 2.61 12.16
N ASP A 301 16.76 2.52 11.11
CA ASP A 301 17.26 3.70 10.39
C ASP A 301 16.11 4.51 9.76
N ILE A 302 15.12 3.86 9.13
CA ILE A 302 13.94 4.54 8.56
C ILE A 302 13.14 5.24 9.66
N MET A 303 12.86 4.55 10.77
CA MET A 303 12.15 5.14 11.91
C MET A 303 12.91 6.34 12.50
N ALA A 304 14.23 6.25 12.61
CA ALA A 304 15.07 7.32 13.16
C ALA A 304 15.06 8.57 12.27
N ASP A 305 15.03 8.38 10.95
CA ASP A 305 14.94 9.47 9.98
C ASP A 305 13.57 10.17 10.08
N ILE A 306 12.47 9.41 10.13
CA ILE A 306 11.11 9.97 10.28
C ILE A 306 10.98 10.69 11.64
N ALA A 307 11.37 10.03 12.73
CA ALA A 307 11.17 10.58 14.06
C ALA A 307 12.04 11.81 14.37
N GLY A 308 13.09 12.02 13.57
CA GLY A 308 13.99 13.14 13.67
C GLY A 308 13.84 14.19 12.58
N ASP A 309 12.80 14.13 11.73
CA ASP A 309 12.70 14.95 10.51
C ASP A 309 12.74 16.47 10.79
N GLU A 310 12.14 16.91 11.89
CA GLU A 310 12.17 18.32 12.30
C GLU A 310 13.50 18.76 12.96
N LEU A 311 14.44 17.82 13.16
CA LEU A 311 15.70 18.05 13.85
C LEU A 311 16.88 18.13 12.88
N THR A 312 17.92 18.84 13.30
CA THR A 312 19.22 18.72 12.63
C THR A 312 19.76 17.30 12.83
N ALA A 313 20.43 16.72 11.83
CA ALA A 313 21.00 15.38 11.88
C ALA A 313 21.79 15.05 13.18
N ASP A 314 22.61 15.98 13.69
CA ASP A 314 23.37 15.77 14.94
C ASP A 314 22.45 15.68 16.18
N ARG A 315 21.34 16.41 16.19
CA ARG A 315 20.34 16.39 17.27
C ARG A 315 19.46 15.14 17.17
N ALA A 316 18.96 14.80 15.98
CA ALA A 316 18.20 13.58 15.73
C ALA A 316 18.99 12.36 16.21
N LYS A 317 20.25 12.23 15.76
CA LYS A 317 21.14 11.14 16.17
C LYS A 317 21.36 11.09 17.69
N ALA A 318 21.56 12.24 18.34
CA ALA A 318 21.78 12.29 19.77
C ALA A 318 20.53 11.91 20.57
N ALA A 319 19.35 12.36 20.13
CA ALA A 319 18.06 12.02 20.74
C ALA A 319 17.76 10.53 20.56
N TRP A 320 17.87 10.00 19.33
CA TRP A 320 17.70 8.57 19.04
C TRP A 320 18.62 7.70 19.88
N THR A 321 19.91 8.04 19.95
CA THR A 321 20.88 7.30 20.77
C THR A 321 20.53 7.31 22.26
N ALA A 322 20.01 8.43 22.76
CA ALA A 322 19.60 8.55 24.16
C ALA A 322 18.37 7.68 24.43
N TRP A 323 17.35 7.77 23.57
CA TRP A 323 16.15 6.95 23.63
C TRP A 323 16.48 5.46 23.60
N THR A 324 17.23 5.01 22.58
CA THR A 324 17.60 3.58 22.44
C THR A 324 18.37 3.05 23.65
N ALA A 325 19.19 3.88 24.29
CA ALA A 325 19.97 3.48 25.46
C ALA A 325 19.10 3.30 26.73
N GLU A 326 17.97 4.00 26.81
CA GLU A 326 17.08 3.98 27.98
C GLU A 326 15.90 3.01 27.80
N HIS A 327 15.29 3.00 26.61
CA HIS A 327 14.03 2.30 26.32
C HIS A 327 14.19 1.10 25.38
N GLY A 328 15.35 0.95 24.74
CA GLY A 328 15.56 -0.05 23.68
C GLY A 328 15.29 0.50 22.28
N ASP A 329 15.60 -0.28 21.26
CA ASP A 329 15.40 0.13 19.86
C ASP A 329 13.89 0.14 19.52
N PRO A 330 13.32 1.28 19.09
CA PRO A 330 11.91 1.36 18.70
C PRO A 330 11.49 0.32 17.66
N ALA A 331 12.38 -0.01 16.71
CA ALA A 331 12.10 -1.02 15.71
C ALA A 331 11.96 -2.41 16.34
N GLU A 332 12.84 -2.78 17.27
CA GLU A 332 12.77 -4.05 17.98
C GLU A 332 11.51 -4.14 18.85
N VAL A 333 11.12 -3.05 19.52
CA VAL A 333 9.91 -2.98 20.35
C VAL A 333 8.66 -3.19 19.50
N LEU A 334 8.47 -2.39 18.45
CA LEU A 334 7.29 -2.48 17.60
C LEU A 334 7.24 -3.82 16.87
N LEU A 335 8.35 -4.30 16.31
CA LEU A 335 8.39 -5.61 15.63
C LEU A 335 8.11 -6.77 16.58
N SER A 336 8.54 -6.69 17.85
CA SER A 336 8.19 -7.71 18.86
C SER A 336 6.68 -7.74 19.12
N ARG A 337 6.04 -6.57 19.23
CA ARG A 337 4.57 -6.45 19.39
C ARG A 337 3.83 -6.99 18.16
N LEU A 338 4.27 -6.61 16.95
CA LEU A 338 3.71 -7.10 15.68
C LEU A 338 3.93 -8.61 15.47
N ALA A 339 5.06 -9.15 15.91
CA ALA A 339 5.32 -10.59 15.89
C ALA A 339 4.38 -11.32 16.87
N GLY A 340 4.14 -10.75 18.05
CA GLY A 340 3.13 -11.25 18.99
C GLY A 340 1.70 -11.18 18.44
N LEU A 341 1.40 -10.17 17.62
CA LEU A 341 0.13 -10.08 16.89
C LEU A 341 0.02 -11.14 15.79
N GLY A 342 1.15 -11.56 15.21
CA GLY A 342 1.22 -12.47 14.06
C GLY A 342 1.30 -11.74 12.71
N ALA A 343 1.57 -10.42 12.70
CA ALA A 343 1.67 -9.60 11.49
C ALA A 343 3.05 -9.72 10.80
N VAL A 344 4.09 -10.04 11.57
CA VAL A 344 5.46 -10.20 11.08
C VAL A 344 6.13 -11.43 11.68
N GLU A 345 7.13 -11.95 10.97
CA GLU A 345 8.03 -13.01 11.41
C GLU A 345 9.46 -12.47 11.54
N LEU A 346 10.12 -12.79 12.67
CA LEU A 346 11.51 -12.42 12.91
C LEU A 346 12.41 -13.64 12.74
N THR A 347 13.37 -13.55 11.82
CA THR A 347 14.33 -14.62 11.54
C THR A 347 15.75 -14.14 11.80
N GLU A 348 16.50 -14.93 12.58
CA GLU A 348 17.94 -14.71 12.72
C GLU A 348 18.65 -15.04 11.40
N SER A 349 19.31 -14.06 10.78
CA SER A 349 20.04 -14.29 9.54
C SER A 349 21.22 -15.22 9.82
N GLY A 350 21.13 -16.46 9.33
CA GLY A 350 22.11 -17.51 9.62
C GLY A 350 23.49 -17.12 9.11
N ALA A 351 24.50 -17.21 9.98
CA ALA A 351 25.91 -17.11 9.60
C ALA A 351 26.29 -18.21 8.58
N GLY A 352 26.08 -17.94 7.29
CA GLY A 352 25.99 -18.98 6.27
C GLY A 352 26.48 -18.61 4.88
N SER A 353 27.35 -17.60 4.73
CA SER A 353 28.09 -17.35 3.49
C SER A 353 29.32 -16.49 3.80
N GLU A 354 30.52 -16.91 3.38
CA GLU A 354 31.77 -16.15 3.55
C GLU A 354 31.76 -14.78 2.83
N SER A 355 30.72 -14.48 2.04
CA SER A 355 30.50 -13.19 1.38
C SER A 355 29.56 -12.23 2.12
N GLU A 356 28.91 -12.65 3.22
CA GLU A 356 27.90 -11.88 3.97
C GLU A 356 28.34 -11.52 5.40
N ALA A 357 29.63 -11.67 5.71
CA ALA A 357 30.17 -11.43 7.06
C ALA A 357 30.27 -9.95 7.47
N ALA A 358 29.45 -9.06 6.89
CA ALA A 358 29.38 -7.64 7.24
C ALA A 358 28.00 -7.16 7.76
N THR A 359 26.93 -7.95 7.63
CA THR A 359 25.54 -7.57 7.98
C THR A 359 24.81 -8.71 8.73
N GLY A 360 25.47 -9.31 9.73
CA GLY A 360 24.75 -10.19 10.67
C GLY A 360 23.71 -9.38 11.45
N GLY A 361 22.45 -9.81 11.43
CA GLY A 361 21.33 -9.17 12.14
C GLY A 361 20.02 -9.94 11.95
N THR A 362 19.03 -9.63 12.78
CA THR A 362 17.65 -10.15 12.66
C THR A 362 16.98 -9.55 11.42
N LEU A 363 16.24 -10.38 10.67
CA LEU A 363 15.42 -9.98 9.53
C LEU A 363 13.95 -10.02 9.93
N ALA A 364 13.19 -8.97 9.61
CA ALA A 364 11.74 -8.95 9.70
C ALA A 364 11.13 -9.30 8.34
N ARG A 365 10.07 -10.10 8.34
CA ARG A 365 9.23 -10.40 7.17
C ARG A 365 7.78 -10.18 7.54
N ILE A 366 6.98 -9.65 6.62
CA ILE A 366 5.54 -9.62 6.81
C ILE A 366 5.00 -11.06 6.73
N SER A 367 4.05 -11.40 7.58
CA SER A 367 3.36 -12.69 7.51
C SER A 367 2.29 -12.67 6.41
N ASP A 368 1.75 -13.83 6.02
CA ASP A 368 0.62 -13.86 5.09
C ASP A 368 -0.59 -13.08 5.63
N LEU A 369 -0.77 -13.02 6.95
CA LEU A 369 -1.86 -12.28 7.60
C LEU A 369 -1.64 -10.76 7.53
N GLY A 370 -0.43 -10.29 7.83
CA GLY A 370 -0.07 -8.89 7.64
C GLY A 370 -0.18 -8.45 6.17
N ALA A 371 0.24 -9.32 5.25
CA ALA A 371 0.18 -9.04 3.83
C ALA A 371 -1.26 -9.03 3.28
N ALA A 372 -2.13 -9.89 3.81
CA ALA A 372 -3.56 -9.87 3.48
C ALA A 372 -4.22 -8.55 3.91
N SER A 373 -3.89 -8.07 5.12
CA SER A 373 -4.39 -6.79 5.64
C SER A 373 -3.94 -5.61 4.79
N LEU A 374 -2.63 -5.48 4.56
CA LEU A 374 -2.11 -4.37 3.77
C LEU A 374 -2.58 -4.44 2.31
N ARG A 375 -2.75 -5.64 1.74
CA ARG A 375 -3.35 -5.78 0.42
C ARG A 375 -4.77 -5.22 0.37
N ALA A 376 -5.58 -5.40 1.41
CA ALA A 376 -6.93 -4.85 1.46
C ALA A 376 -6.87 -3.31 1.44
N GLU A 377 -6.02 -2.70 2.27
CA GLU A 377 -5.82 -1.24 2.31
C GLU A 377 -5.30 -0.67 0.98
N LEU A 378 -4.35 -1.35 0.33
CA LEU A 378 -3.84 -0.93 -0.97
C LEU A 378 -4.92 -1.03 -2.06
N ILE A 379 -5.81 -2.03 -2.01
CA ILE A 379 -6.95 -2.14 -2.92
C ILE A 379 -7.96 -1.00 -2.71
N GLU A 380 -8.20 -0.63 -1.45
CA GLU A 380 -9.01 0.56 -1.11
C GLU A 380 -8.37 1.85 -1.64
N SER A 381 -7.04 1.88 -1.77
CA SER A 381 -6.27 2.96 -2.40
C SER A 381 -6.17 2.86 -3.94
N ASP A 382 -7.13 2.21 -4.61
CA ASP A 382 -7.18 2.02 -6.07
C ASP A 382 -5.96 1.29 -6.67
N MET A 383 -5.33 0.39 -5.91
CA MET A 383 -4.26 -0.47 -6.40
C MET A 383 -4.78 -1.87 -6.78
N ASP A 384 -4.44 -2.33 -7.98
CA ASP A 384 -4.76 -3.69 -8.40
C ASP A 384 -3.65 -4.67 -7.94
N ILE A 385 -3.99 -5.55 -7.00
CA ILE A 385 -3.09 -6.60 -6.49
C ILE A 385 -3.81 -7.95 -6.64
N PRO A 386 -3.63 -8.67 -7.76
CA PRO A 386 -4.34 -9.93 -7.98
C PRO A 386 -3.86 -11.05 -7.04
N LEU A 387 -4.69 -12.06 -6.83
CA LEU A 387 -4.29 -13.30 -6.17
C LEU A 387 -3.92 -14.36 -7.21
N LEU A 388 -2.86 -15.12 -6.93
CA LEU A 388 -2.54 -16.31 -7.71
C LEU A 388 -3.56 -17.41 -7.45
N PRO A 389 -3.93 -18.20 -8.48
CA PRO A 389 -4.77 -19.38 -8.29
C PRO A 389 -4.01 -20.48 -7.54
N GLU A 390 -4.71 -21.57 -7.23
CA GLU A 390 -4.13 -22.74 -6.58
C GLU A 390 -2.90 -23.27 -7.34
N PRO A 391 -1.88 -23.85 -6.65
CA PRO A 391 -0.61 -24.21 -7.29
C PRO A 391 -0.72 -25.11 -8.52
N ASP A 392 -1.73 -26.00 -8.57
CA ASP A 392 -1.99 -26.87 -9.72
C ASP A 392 -2.75 -26.18 -10.86
N GLU A 393 -3.39 -25.05 -10.59
CA GLU A 393 -4.11 -24.21 -11.54
C GLU A 393 -3.25 -23.08 -12.13
N VAL A 394 -2.10 -22.74 -11.52
CA VAL A 394 -1.16 -21.72 -12.03
C VAL A 394 -0.74 -22.05 -13.47
N THR A 395 -1.00 -21.12 -14.38
CA THR A 395 -0.69 -21.22 -15.81
C THR A 395 0.68 -20.59 -16.15
N ALA A 396 1.13 -20.79 -17.39
CA ALA A 396 2.31 -20.09 -17.90
C ALA A 396 2.11 -18.56 -17.96
N ALA A 397 0.87 -18.10 -18.22
CA ALA A 397 0.53 -16.68 -18.25
C ALA A 397 0.66 -16.06 -16.84
N ASP A 398 0.18 -16.76 -15.81
CA ASP A 398 0.31 -16.30 -14.42
C ASP A 398 1.78 -16.19 -14.00
N LEU A 399 2.61 -17.17 -14.38
CA LEU A 399 4.04 -17.12 -14.07
C LEU A 399 4.77 -15.99 -14.81
N VAL A 400 4.36 -15.67 -16.04
CA VAL A 400 4.87 -14.51 -16.79
C VAL A 400 4.42 -13.20 -16.13
N GLU A 401 3.20 -13.14 -15.61
CA GLU A 401 2.70 -11.99 -14.86
C GLU A 401 3.51 -11.77 -13.57
N VAL A 402 3.81 -12.85 -12.82
CA VAL A 402 4.71 -12.80 -11.66
C VAL A 402 6.11 -12.30 -12.05
N LEU A 403 6.67 -12.78 -13.16
CA LEU A 403 7.97 -12.29 -13.65
C LEU A 403 7.94 -10.79 -13.96
N MET A 404 6.84 -10.30 -14.51
CA MET A 404 6.75 -8.93 -15.02
C MET A 404 6.41 -7.90 -13.94
N HIS A 405 5.61 -8.29 -12.95
CA HIS A 405 5.03 -7.37 -11.98
C HIS A 405 5.20 -7.85 -10.53
N GLY A 406 5.69 -9.06 -10.31
CA GLY A 406 5.79 -9.68 -8.98
C GLY A 406 6.73 -8.96 -8.05
N LEU A 407 6.44 -9.10 -6.76
CA LEU A 407 7.27 -8.60 -5.67
C LEU A 407 8.59 -9.38 -5.57
N ASP A 408 9.57 -8.82 -4.85
CA ASP A 408 10.88 -9.43 -4.68
C ASP A 408 10.77 -10.85 -4.10
N GLY A 409 11.36 -11.82 -4.80
CA GLY A 409 11.38 -13.22 -4.42
C GLY A 409 10.13 -14.03 -4.79
N GLU A 410 9.06 -13.39 -5.29
CA GLU A 410 7.81 -14.08 -5.64
C GLU A 410 8.02 -15.04 -6.82
N LEU A 411 8.80 -14.61 -7.83
CA LEU A 411 9.10 -15.44 -8.99
C LEU A 411 9.86 -16.71 -8.62
N GLU A 412 10.89 -16.62 -7.78
CA GLU A 412 11.70 -17.78 -7.38
C GLU A 412 10.84 -18.85 -6.69
N GLN A 413 9.92 -18.41 -5.83
CA GLN A 413 9.03 -19.30 -5.10
C GLN A 413 7.99 -19.95 -6.02
N GLU A 414 7.32 -19.13 -6.84
CA GLU A 414 6.26 -19.61 -7.73
C GLU A 414 6.82 -20.44 -8.89
N ALA A 415 7.96 -20.05 -9.47
CA ALA A 415 8.63 -20.84 -10.50
C ALA A 415 9.06 -22.22 -9.96
N SER A 416 9.65 -22.28 -8.76
CA SER A 416 10.06 -23.55 -8.14
C SER A 416 8.87 -24.52 -8.03
N THR A 417 7.73 -24.03 -7.54
CA THR A 417 6.50 -24.82 -7.40
C THR A 417 5.93 -25.21 -8.77
N TRP A 418 5.85 -24.27 -9.70
CA TRP A 418 5.28 -24.47 -11.03
C TRP A 418 6.06 -25.49 -11.88
N PHE A 419 7.39 -25.42 -11.86
CA PHE A 419 8.25 -26.36 -12.56
C PHE A 419 8.31 -27.73 -11.88
N ALA A 420 8.24 -27.80 -10.54
CA ALA A 420 8.23 -29.08 -9.81
C ALA A 420 6.98 -29.94 -10.11
N ALA A 421 5.87 -29.30 -10.49
CA ALA A 421 4.61 -29.97 -10.80
C ALA A 421 4.54 -30.56 -12.23
N ARG A 422 5.51 -30.31 -13.10
CA ARG A 422 5.45 -30.61 -14.55
C ARG A 422 6.76 -31.22 -15.07
N THR A 423 6.72 -31.90 -16.22
CA THR A 423 7.97 -32.24 -16.93
C THR A 423 8.57 -31.01 -17.60
N THR A 424 9.89 -31.00 -17.81
CA THR A 424 10.60 -29.92 -18.53
C THR A 424 9.98 -29.63 -19.91
N GLU A 425 9.54 -30.68 -20.61
CA GLU A 425 8.91 -30.55 -21.92
C GLU A 425 7.52 -29.90 -21.85
N GLU A 426 6.67 -30.30 -20.91
CA GLU A 426 5.34 -29.70 -20.69
C GLU A 426 5.45 -28.23 -20.30
N ALA A 427 6.41 -27.91 -19.43
CA ALA A 427 6.67 -26.53 -19.00
C ALA A 427 7.16 -25.65 -20.17
N ALA A 428 8.10 -26.16 -20.97
CA ALA A 428 8.59 -25.46 -22.16
C ALA A 428 7.49 -25.25 -23.21
N ASP A 429 6.66 -26.27 -23.49
CA ASP A 429 5.56 -26.15 -24.43
C ASP A 429 4.53 -25.09 -23.96
N ALA A 430 4.20 -25.07 -22.67
CA ALA A 430 3.27 -24.10 -22.10
C ALA A 430 3.80 -22.65 -22.22
N LEU A 431 5.06 -22.41 -21.87
CA LEU A 431 5.68 -21.10 -21.98
C LEU A 431 5.86 -20.66 -23.44
N LEU A 432 6.20 -21.57 -24.36
CA LEU A 432 6.30 -21.24 -25.79
C LEU A 432 4.94 -20.93 -26.40
N ALA A 433 3.87 -21.56 -25.93
CA ALA A 433 2.51 -21.23 -26.32
C ALA A 433 2.12 -19.83 -25.83
N GLU A 434 2.45 -19.48 -24.58
CA GLU A 434 2.26 -18.13 -24.03
C GLU A 434 3.05 -17.09 -24.84
N ALA A 435 4.32 -17.39 -25.14
CA ALA A 435 5.17 -16.52 -25.94
C ALA A 435 4.63 -16.25 -27.36
N ALA A 436 3.95 -17.24 -27.95
CA ALA A 436 3.36 -17.12 -29.29
C ALA A 436 2.08 -16.27 -29.29
N ALA A 437 1.32 -16.30 -28.20
CA ALA A 437 0.06 -15.57 -28.05
C ALA A 437 0.24 -14.13 -27.56
N GLY A 438 1.27 -13.87 -26.74
CA GLY A 438 1.51 -12.58 -26.10
C GLY A 438 2.08 -11.49 -27.00
N ASP A 439 2.07 -10.26 -26.48
CA ASP A 439 2.82 -9.13 -27.04
C ASP A 439 4.34 -9.32 -26.86
N ALA A 440 5.14 -8.35 -27.30
CA ALA A 440 6.60 -8.44 -27.21
C ALA A 440 7.12 -8.61 -25.78
N MET A 441 6.48 -7.97 -24.80
CA MET A 441 6.87 -8.02 -23.40
C MET A 441 6.57 -9.40 -22.80
N ARG A 442 5.34 -9.92 -22.96
CA ARG A 442 4.96 -11.27 -22.53
C ARG A 442 5.79 -12.35 -23.21
N ARG A 443 6.07 -12.20 -24.51
CA ARG A 443 6.96 -13.10 -25.25
C ARG A 443 8.38 -13.09 -24.70
N ALA A 444 8.96 -11.93 -24.45
CA ALA A 444 10.29 -11.84 -23.87
C ALA A 444 10.36 -12.51 -22.49
N GLY A 445 9.36 -12.27 -21.64
CA GLY A 445 9.25 -12.89 -20.32
C GLY A 445 9.16 -14.41 -20.39
N ALA A 446 8.23 -14.94 -21.17
CA ALA A 446 8.04 -16.38 -21.36
C ALA A 446 9.29 -17.08 -21.91
N LEU A 447 9.95 -16.50 -22.92
CA LEU A 447 11.21 -17.03 -23.46
C LEU A 447 12.34 -16.98 -22.42
N GLY A 448 12.38 -15.93 -21.59
CA GLY A 448 13.28 -15.81 -20.45
C GLY A 448 13.14 -16.96 -19.47
N LEU A 449 11.89 -17.30 -19.10
CA LEU A 449 11.58 -18.42 -18.21
C LEU A 449 12.00 -19.76 -18.81
N VAL A 450 11.74 -19.99 -20.10
CA VAL A 450 12.20 -21.22 -20.78
C VAL A 450 13.72 -21.34 -20.67
N ARG A 451 14.46 -20.27 -21.01
CA ARG A 451 15.93 -20.26 -20.97
C ARG A 451 16.48 -20.48 -19.55
N ALA A 452 15.86 -19.87 -18.55
CA ALA A 452 16.31 -19.93 -17.17
C ALA A 452 16.08 -21.31 -16.51
N TYR A 453 14.95 -21.95 -16.78
CA TYR A 453 14.48 -23.09 -15.99
C TYR A 453 14.48 -24.44 -16.72
N THR A 454 14.56 -24.48 -18.05
CA THR A 454 14.41 -25.75 -18.81
C THR A 454 15.69 -26.29 -19.44
N GLY A 455 16.69 -25.44 -19.68
CA GLY A 455 17.99 -25.83 -20.23
C GLY A 455 17.89 -26.59 -21.57
N ALA A 456 18.80 -27.56 -21.77
CA ALA A 456 18.90 -28.33 -23.03
C ALA A 456 17.75 -29.33 -23.23
N GLU A 457 17.03 -29.72 -22.18
CA GLU A 457 15.93 -30.67 -22.26
C GLU A 457 14.71 -30.10 -23.02
N ALA A 458 14.62 -28.77 -23.16
CA ALA A 458 13.60 -28.11 -23.95
C ALA A 458 13.82 -28.16 -25.47
N GLU A 459 14.93 -28.73 -25.97
CA GLU A 459 15.24 -28.83 -27.41
C GLU A 459 14.07 -29.40 -28.25
N PRO A 460 13.31 -30.43 -27.83
CA PRO A 460 12.13 -30.90 -28.56
C PRO A 460 11.02 -29.84 -28.69
N ALA A 461 10.79 -29.06 -27.63
CA ALA A 461 9.80 -27.98 -27.61
C ALA A 461 10.20 -26.85 -28.57
N TRP A 462 11.47 -26.44 -28.54
CA TRP A 462 12.02 -25.46 -29.49
C TRP A 462 11.88 -25.92 -30.95
N ARG A 463 12.13 -27.21 -31.24
CA ARG A 463 11.93 -27.74 -32.60
C ARG A 463 10.49 -27.65 -33.07
N ARG A 464 9.51 -27.88 -32.18
CA ARG A 464 8.09 -27.70 -32.52
C ARG A 464 7.74 -26.22 -32.73
N ALA A 465 8.37 -25.32 -31.99
CA ALA A 465 8.10 -23.88 -32.04
C ALA A 465 8.69 -23.16 -33.26
N VAL A 466 9.52 -23.80 -34.09
CA VAL A 466 10.11 -23.18 -35.30
C VAL A 466 9.05 -22.62 -36.26
N ASP A 467 7.88 -23.27 -36.33
CA ASP A 467 6.76 -22.83 -37.18
C ASP A 467 5.70 -22.03 -36.39
N ALA A 468 5.93 -21.76 -35.09
CA ALA A 468 4.99 -21.02 -34.27
C ALA A 468 5.02 -19.51 -34.61
N PRO A 469 3.85 -18.85 -34.74
CA PRO A 469 3.78 -17.40 -34.92
C PRO A 469 4.54 -16.67 -33.82
N ASN A 470 5.26 -15.60 -34.18
CA ASN A 470 6.03 -14.73 -33.27
C ASN A 470 7.18 -15.42 -32.49
N VAL A 471 7.26 -16.75 -32.45
CA VAL A 471 8.28 -17.51 -31.71
C VAL A 471 9.25 -18.24 -32.64
N GLY A 472 8.87 -18.51 -33.90
CA GLY A 472 9.68 -19.29 -34.83
C GLY A 472 11.10 -18.78 -35.05
N LEU A 473 11.30 -17.47 -35.13
CA LEU A 473 12.64 -16.87 -35.26
C LEU A 473 13.46 -17.00 -33.97
N HIS A 474 12.83 -16.85 -32.80
CA HIS A 474 13.47 -17.13 -31.52
C HIS A 474 13.87 -18.59 -31.41
N ALA A 475 12.98 -19.51 -31.76
CA ALA A 475 13.25 -20.94 -31.72
C ALA A 475 14.42 -21.35 -32.63
N ARG A 476 14.50 -20.80 -33.86
CA ARG A 476 15.65 -21.02 -34.76
C ARG A 476 16.94 -20.48 -34.17
N ASN A 477 16.90 -19.29 -33.56
CA ASN A 477 18.06 -18.69 -32.91
C ASN A 477 18.54 -19.52 -31.71
N GLU A 478 17.62 -19.99 -30.88
CA GLU A 478 17.93 -20.85 -29.72
C GLU A 478 18.52 -22.19 -30.15
N LEU A 479 17.92 -22.88 -31.12
CA LEU A 479 18.44 -24.16 -31.62
C LEU A 479 19.85 -24.02 -32.21
N ALA A 480 20.12 -22.93 -32.94
CA ALA A 480 21.46 -22.65 -33.44
C ALA A 480 22.46 -22.42 -32.28
N ALA A 481 22.06 -21.66 -31.26
CA ALA A 481 22.87 -21.41 -30.07
C ALA A 481 23.18 -22.70 -29.30
N MET A 482 22.19 -23.58 -29.10
CA MET A 482 22.37 -24.88 -28.42
C MET A 482 23.37 -25.78 -29.14
N HIS A 483 23.44 -25.70 -30.47
CA HIS A 483 24.34 -26.52 -31.29
C HIS A 483 25.66 -25.83 -31.65
N GLY A 484 25.84 -24.56 -31.28
CA GLY A 484 27.00 -23.76 -31.68
C GLY A 484 27.09 -23.54 -33.20
N GLU A 485 25.94 -23.46 -33.85
CA GLU A 485 25.79 -23.29 -35.30
C GLU A 485 25.49 -21.84 -35.66
N ASP A 486 25.68 -21.49 -36.94
CA ASP A 486 25.20 -20.21 -37.46
C ASP A 486 23.68 -20.23 -37.55
N THR A 487 23.03 -19.15 -37.12
CA THR A 487 21.57 -19.03 -37.10
C THR A 487 20.94 -19.15 -38.49
N GLY A 488 21.71 -18.82 -39.53
CA GLY A 488 21.23 -18.79 -40.91
C GLY A 488 20.07 -17.80 -41.13
N LEU A 489 19.87 -16.85 -40.21
CA LEU A 489 18.88 -15.79 -40.32
C LEU A 489 19.36 -14.71 -41.28
N SER A 490 18.45 -14.23 -42.11
CA SER A 490 18.67 -13.06 -42.96
C SER A 490 18.64 -11.75 -42.16
N ASP A 491 19.19 -10.67 -42.72
CA ASP A 491 19.15 -9.34 -42.10
C ASP A 491 17.73 -8.87 -41.76
N ASP A 492 16.71 -9.26 -42.54
CA ASP A 492 15.31 -8.93 -42.26
C ASP A 492 14.77 -9.71 -41.05
N GLU A 493 15.15 -10.98 -40.90
CA GLU A 493 14.77 -11.84 -39.75
C GLU A 493 15.52 -11.43 -38.46
N ILE A 494 16.80 -11.09 -38.57
CA ILE A 494 17.57 -10.49 -37.47
C ILE A 494 16.92 -9.16 -37.08
N GLY A 495 16.52 -8.35 -38.07
CA GLY A 495 15.77 -7.12 -37.84
C GLY A 495 14.48 -7.36 -37.06
N TRP A 496 13.73 -8.43 -37.35
CA TRP A 496 12.52 -8.80 -36.60
C TRP A 496 12.83 -9.09 -35.13
N LEU A 497 13.89 -9.87 -34.82
CA LEU A 497 14.29 -10.17 -33.44
C LEU A 497 14.74 -8.91 -32.67
N VAL A 498 15.44 -8.00 -33.35
CA VAL A 498 15.83 -6.70 -32.78
C VAL A 498 14.61 -5.83 -32.52
N VAL A 499 13.63 -5.79 -33.44
CA VAL A 499 12.36 -5.09 -33.21
C VAL A 499 11.71 -5.67 -31.95
N ASP A 500 11.57 -6.98 -31.88
CA ASP A 500 10.89 -7.66 -30.79
C ASP A 500 11.51 -7.37 -29.43
N THR A 501 12.84 -7.42 -29.37
CA THR A 501 13.60 -7.20 -28.14
C THR A 501 13.45 -5.76 -27.65
N ILE A 502 13.44 -4.78 -28.56
CA ILE A 502 13.24 -3.36 -28.19
C ILE A 502 11.77 -3.11 -27.83
N ALA A 503 10.83 -3.71 -28.57
CA ALA A 503 9.40 -3.56 -28.31
C ALA A 503 9.02 -4.04 -26.91
N ALA A 504 9.63 -5.11 -26.42
CA ALA A 504 9.45 -5.63 -25.06
C ALA A 504 9.88 -4.65 -23.95
N GLN A 505 10.57 -3.56 -24.29
CA GLN A 505 11.15 -2.61 -23.33
C GLN A 505 10.56 -1.21 -23.47
N LEU A 506 9.80 -0.94 -24.54
CA LEU A 506 9.16 0.35 -24.75
C LEU A 506 8.09 0.68 -23.69
N PRO A 507 7.26 -0.26 -23.19
CA PRO A 507 6.30 0.04 -22.13
C PRO A 507 6.93 0.52 -20.82
N LEU A 508 8.22 0.27 -20.60
CA LEU A 508 8.95 0.69 -19.40
C LEU A 508 9.39 2.17 -19.46
N ASP A 509 9.18 2.85 -20.59
CA ASP A 509 9.47 4.28 -20.73
C ASP A 509 8.32 5.10 -20.17
N THR A 510 8.29 5.28 -18.85
CA THR A 510 7.21 6.00 -18.14
C THR A 510 7.35 7.53 -18.27
N GLY A 511 8.41 8.01 -18.92
CA GLY A 511 8.72 9.44 -19.06
C GLY A 511 9.67 9.97 -17.99
N HIS A 512 10.07 9.14 -17.02
CA HIS A 512 11.10 9.48 -16.05
C HIS A 512 12.49 9.56 -16.71
N PRO A 513 13.39 10.45 -16.24
CA PRO A 513 14.73 10.60 -16.80
C PRO A 513 15.56 9.30 -16.76
N GLU A 514 15.39 8.50 -15.70
CA GLU A 514 16.13 7.25 -15.48
C GLU A 514 15.77 6.20 -16.54
N ASP A 515 14.47 5.96 -16.76
CA ASP A 515 13.97 5.07 -17.83
C ASP A 515 14.49 5.48 -19.22
N ALA A 516 14.60 6.79 -19.45
CA ALA A 516 15.11 7.31 -20.71
C ALA A 516 16.60 7.00 -20.91
N GLU A 517 17.41 7.11 -19.86
CA GLU A 517 18.82 6.72 -19.87
C GLU A 517 19.00 5.21 -20.03
N GLU A 518 18.19 4.41 -19.33
CA GLU A 518 18.20 2.94 -19.44
C GLU A 518 17.83 2.46 -20.83
N LEU A 519 16.72 2.98 -21.39
CA LEU A 519 16.29 2.68 -22.75
C LEU A 519 17.36 3.09 -23.75
N GLN A 520 17.96 4.28 -23.62
CA GLN A 520 19.05 4.70 -24.49
C GLN A 520 20.27 3.76 -24.39
N GLY A 521 20.63 3.33 -23.18
CA GLY A 521 21.69 2.36 -22.92
C GLY A 521 21.40 1.02 -23.61
N LEU A 522 20.16 0.54 -23.52
CA LEU A 522 19.69 -0.67 -24.18
C LEU A 522 19.75 -0.56 -25.71
N LEU A 523 19.23 0.53 -26.27
CA LEU A 523 19.26 0.77 -27.73
C LEU A 523 20.70 0.78 -28.26
N THR A 524 21.62 1.40 -27.52
CA THR A 524 23.05 1.46 -27.90
C THR A 524 23.74 0.09 -27.83
N ARG A 525 23.30 -0.77 -26.92
CA ARG A 525 23.83 -2.14 -26.75
C ARG A 525 23.33 -3.07 -27.84
N LEU A 526 22.05 -2.97 -28.20
CA LEU A 526 21.42 -3.83 -29.22
C LEU A 526 21.75 -3.37 -30.64
N VAL A 527 21.89 -2.07 -30.86
CA VAL A 527 22.12 -1.49 -32.18
C VAL A 527 23.42 -0.71 -32.16
N SER A 528 24.41 -1.23 -32.89
CA SER A 528 25.72 -0.60 -33.05
C SER A 528 25.96 -0.16 -34.50
N ALA A 529 27.06 0.57 -34.74
CA ALA A 529 27.45 1.00 -36.08
C ALA A 529 27.58 -0.17 -37.08
N GLU A 530 27.85 -1.38 -36.60
CA GLU A 530 27.97 -2.60 -37.40
C GLU A 530 26.60 -3.14 -37.85
N THR A 531 25.53 -2.77 -37.15
CA THR A 531 24.14 -3.22 -37.40
C THR A 531 23.30 -2.22 -38.19
N VAL A 532 23.90 -1.15 -38.73
CA VAL A 532 23.18 -0.11 -39.50
C VAL A 532 22.41 -0.72 -40.69
N SER A 533 22.97 -1.73 -41.36
CA SER A 533 22.29 -2.41 -42.47
C SER A 533 21.02 -3.14 -42.01
N VAL A 534 21.04 -3.72 -40.81
CA VAL A 534 19.88 -4.35 -40.16
C VAL A 534 18.82 -3.29 -39.86
N VAL A 535 19.21 -2.11 -39.34
CA VAL A 535 18.25 -1.01 -39.11
C VAL A 535 17.59 -0.53 -40.41
N GLU A 536 18.35 -0.48 -41.52
CA GLU A 536 17.80 -0.14 -42.83
C GLU A 536 16.86 -1.21 -43.41
N SER A 537 16.93 -2.44 -42.89
CA SER A 537 16.15 -3.60 -43.33
C SER A 537 14.88 -3.81 -42.50
N MET A 538 14.89 -3.44 -41.21
CA MET A 538 13.81 -3.60 -40.22
C MET A 538 12.41 -3.19 -40.70
N TRP A 539 12.25 -2.20 -41.58
CA TRP A 539 10.93 -1.82 -42.11
C TRP A 539 10.23 -2.95 -42.90
N ARG A 540 10.96 -3.99 -43.30
CA ARG A 540 10.42 -5.19 -43.94
C ARG A 540 9.91 -6.23 -42.94
N ALA A 541 10.27 -6.11 -41.67
CA ALA A 541 9.82 -7.02 -40.63
C ALA A 541 8.30 -6.96 -40.51
N ASP A 542 7.66 -8.12 -40.59
CA ASP A 542 6.23 -8.28 -40.32
C ASP A 542 6.04 -8.37 -38.80
N HIS A 543 6.16 -7.21 -38.13
CA HIS A 543 6.07 -7.08 -36.67
C HIS A 543 5.14 -5.92 -36.32
N PRO A 544 4.20 -6.08 -35.37
CA PRO A 544 3.24 -5.04 -35.00
C PRO A 544 3.93 -3.74 -34.53
N ASP A 545 4.98 -3.85 -33.72
CA ASP A 545 5.67 -2.69 -33.10
C ASP A 545 6.80 -2.09 -33.94
N VAL A 546 6.97 -2.49 -35.21
CA VAL A 546 8.10 -2.05 -36.04
C VAL A 546 8.17 -0.52 -36.17
N VAL A 547 7.03 0.16 -36.28
CA VAL A 547 6.96 1.62 -36.40
C VAL A 547 7.35 2.29 -35.08
N ALA A 548 6.85 1.78 -33.95
CA ALA A 548 7.15 2.31 -32.62
C ALA A 548 8.65 2.19 -32.31
N VAL A 549 9.23 1.00 -32.53
CA VAL A 549 10.66 0.74 -32.31
C VAL A 549 11.55 1.61 -33.19
N LEU A 550 11.24 1.72 -34.49
CA LEU A 550 12.04 2.55 -35.40
C LEU A 550 11.92 4.05 -35.09
N THR A 551 10.82 4.48 -34.47
CA THR A 551 10.64 5.84 -33.99
C THR A 551 11.49 6.08 -32.75
N ALA A 552 11.42 5.21 -31.75
CA ALA A 552 12.25 5.28 -30.54
C ALA A 552 13.77 5.26 -30.87
N LEU A 553 14.21 4.35 -31.74
CA LEU A 553 15.59 4.34 -32.27
C LEU A 553 15.95 5.64 -33.00
N GLY A 554 15.01 6.20 -33.76
CA GLY A 554 15.20 7.46 -34.46
C GLY A 554 15.45 8.62 -33.51
N ASP A 555 14.73 8.66 -32.41
CA ASP A 555 14.71 9.81 -31.51
C ASP A 555 15.77 9.73 -30.41
N ARG A 556 16.06 8.53 -29.91
CA ARG A 556 16.90 8.33 -28.71
C ARG A 556 18.32 7.82 -29.01
N HIS A 557 18.57 7.22 -30.18
CA HIS A 557 19.89 6.62 -30.43
C HIS A 557 21.00 7.69 -30.60
N PRO A 558 22.13 7.61 -29.86
CA PRO A 558 23.16 8.66 -29.86
C PRO A 558 23.94 8.76 -31.19
N ASP A 559 24.08 7.64 -31.92
CA ASP A 559 24.67 7.65 -33.26
C ASP A 559 23.69 8.22 -34.30
N LYS A 560 24.10 9.34 -34.92
CA LYS A 560 23.33 10.07 -35.93
C LYS A 560 23.07 9.26 -37.21
N ALA A 561 23.94 8.33 -37.57
CA ALA A 561 23.76 7.47 -38.73
C ALA A 561 22.63 6.45 -38.50
N ILE A 562 22.64 5.81 -37.33
CA ILE A 562 21.60 4.86 -36.90
C ILE A 562 20.26 5.59 -36.75
N ALA A 563 20.23 6.71 -36.02
CA ALA A 563 19.03 7.52 -35.84
C ALA A 563 18.44 7.98 -37.18
N LYS A 564 19.27 8.31 -38.17
CA LYS A 564 18.81 8.68 -39.52
C LYS A 564 18.30 7.48 -40.31
N ALA A 565 18.95 6.32 -40.20
CA ALA A 565 18.50 5.08 -40.81
C ALA A 565 17.13 4.66 -40.26
N ALA A 566 16.96 4.70 -38.93
CA ALA A 566 15.73 4.38 -38.23
C ALA A 566 14.57 5.29 -38.66
N ARG A 567 14.74 6.62 -38.68
CA ARG A 567 13.71 7.57 -39.18
C ARG A 567 13.32 7.33 -40.65
N LYS A 568 14.26 6.85 -41.48
CA LYS A 568 13.97 6.50 -42.88
C LYS A 568 13.20 5.18 -42.97
N ALA A 569 13.55 4.20 -42.15
CA ALA A 569 12.89 2.91 -42.06
C ALA A 569 11.47 3.05 -41.47
N SER A 570 11.29 3.83 -40.39
CA SER A 570 9.99 4.12 -39.76
C SER A 570 8.99 4.67 -40.78
N ARG A 571 9.39 5.66 -41.59
CA ARG A 571 8.54 6.19 -42.66
C ARG A 571 8.13 5.14 -43.69
N LYS A 572 9.03 4.22 -44.08
CA LYS A 572 8.70 3.14 -45.02
C LYS A 572 7.73 2.13 -44.41
N ALA A 573 7.90 1.78 -43.13
CA ALA A 573 7.01 0.89 -42.42
C ALA A 573 5.60 1.50 -42.30
N ALA A 574 5.51 2.78 -41.90
CA ALA A 574 4.23 3.49 -41.84
C ALA A 574 3.55 3.68 -43.21
N ASP A 575 4.32 3.74 -44.31
CA ASP A 575 3.76 3.76 -45.66
C ASP A 575 3.20 2.39 -46.09
N ARG A 576 3.85 1.29 -45.66
CA ARG A 576 3.39 -0.09 -45.89
C ARG A 576 2.10 -0.38 -45.14
N ASP A 577 2.00 0.02 -43.88
CA ASP A 577 0.82 -0.30 -43.06
C ASP A 577 -0.43 0.50 -43.51
N ARG A 578 -0.25 1.56 -44.30
CA ARG A 578 -1.32 2.37 -44.91
C ARG A 578 -1.79 1.85 -46.28
N SER A 579 -1.06 0.92 -46.90
CA SER A 579 -1.32 0.39 -48.25
C SER A 579 -1.96 -0.98 -48.20
#